data_AF-A0A1L8SSQ3-F1
#
_entry.id   AF-A0A1L8SSQ3-F1
#
_cell.length_a   1.000
_cell.length_b   1.000
_cell.length_c   1.000
_cell.angle_alpha   90.00
_cell.angle_beta   90.00
_cell.angle_gamma   90.00
#
_symmetry.space_group_name_H-M   'P 1'
#
loop_
_entity.id
_entity.type
_entity.pdbx_description
1 polymer ?
#
loop_
_entity_poly.entity_id
_entity_poly.type
_entity_poly.pdbx_seq_one_letter_code
_entity_poly.pdbx_strand_id
1 'polypeptide(L)'
;MPMKNETIVHTLSQILLVDPASETPRIHNKRKSISKRQLILRLELLVQEMEELEIEIDLTEYKETIAHLKKIKATHEYNELIQEVVDSYDPDFGVTIERKNELKIVKEMTKKEEIESQEKQKSKRSSV
;
A
#
# COMPACT_ATOMS: atom_id res chain seq x y z
N MET A 1 1.30 -7.69 18.78
CA MET A 1 1.05 -6.40 18.09
C MET A 1 1.19 -6.63 16.59
N PRO A 2 0.25 -6.17 15.76
CA PRO A 2 0.24 -6.38 14.31
C PRO A 2 1.04 -5.32 13.53
N MET A 3 1.98 -4.61 14.16
CA MET A 3 2.79 -3.54 13.53
C MET A 3 3.69 -4.02 12.37
N LYS A 4 3.98 -5.32 12.27
CA LYS A 4 4.88 -5.85 11.23
C LYS A 4 4.33 -5.72 9.80
N ASN A 5 3.01 -5.79 9.61
CA ASN A 5 2.44 -5.75 8.27
C ASN A 5 2.49 -4.34 7.67
N GLU A 6 2.19 -3.30 8.45
CA GLU A 6 2.20 -1.91 7.97
C GLU A 6 3.59 -1.47 7.49
N THR A 7 4.65 -1.78 8.25
CA THR A 7 6.04 -1.49 7.85
C THR A 7 6.45 -2.23 6.58
N ILE A 8 6.06 -3.51 6.45
CA ILE A 8 6.33 -4.29 5.24
C ILE A 8 5.58 -3.67 4.05
N VAL A 9 4.28 -3.38 4.20
CA VAL A 9 3.46 -2.77 3.14
C VAL A 9 4.02 -1.42 2.70
N HIS A 10 4.47 -0.59 3.65
CA HIS A 10 5.12 0.68 3.38
C HIS A 10 6.44 0.51 2.62
N THR A 11 7.30 -0.41 3.06
CA THR A 11 8.58 -0.69 2.39
C THR A 11 8.37 -1.20 0.97
N LEU A 12 7.37 -2.08 0.77
CA LEU A 12 7.03 -2.60 -0.55
C LEU A 12 6.47 -1.52 -1.47
N SER A 13 5.70 -0.55 -0.95
CA SER A 13 5.14 0.52 -1.76
C SER A 13 6.22 1.37 -2.45
N GLN A 14 7.38 1.55 -1.80
CA GLN A 14 8.55 2.25 -2.38
C GLN A 14 8.98 1.64 -3.73
N ILE A 15 8.81 0.32 -3.91
CA ILE A 15 9.12 -0.37 -5.16
C ILE A 15 7.91 -0.46 -6.09
N LEU A 16 6.69 -0.60 -5.56
CA LEU A 16 5.50 -0.87 -6.39
C LEU A 16 4.87 0.39 -6.99
N LEU A 17 5.06 1.54 -6.35
CA LEU A 17 4.53 2.82 -6.82
C LEU A 17 5.32 3.36 -8.03
N VAL A 18 4.63 4.15 -8.86
CA VAL A 18 5.28 4.92 -9.94
C VAL A 18 6.22 5.95 -9.36
N ASP A 19 5.73 6.69 -8.37
CA ASP A 19 6.44 7.68 -7.59
C ASP A 19 5.96 7.62 -6.13
N PRO A 20 6.80 7.11 -5.21
CA PRO A 20 6.45 7.03 -3.79
C PRO A 20 6.34 8.40 -3.09
N ALA A 21 6.97 9.44 -3.62
CA ALA A 21 6.95 10.78 -3.04
C ALA A 21 5.77 11.64 -3.55
N SER A 22 4.97 11.13 -4.47
CA SER A 22 3.80 11.82 -5.01
C SER A 22 2.73 12.03 -3.95
N GLU A 23 2.04 13.18 -3.99
CA GLU A 23 0.85 13.45 -3.19
C GLU A 23 -0.32 12.51 -3.53
N THR A 24 -0.35 12.00 -4.77
CA THR A 24 -1.33 11.03 -5.24
C THR A 24 -0.62 9.78 -5.76
N PRO A 25 -0.03 8.96 -4.86
CA PRO A 25 0.77 7.81 -5.26
C PRO A 25 -0.09 6.79 -6.01
N ARG A 26 0.47 6.21 -7.08
CA ARG A 26 -0.21 5.23 -7.92
C ARG A 26 0.65 4.00 -8.12
N ILE A 27 0.05 2.82 -8.08
CA ILE A 27 0.75 1.56 -8.37
C ILE A 27 1.11 1.50 -9.84
N HIS A 28 2.36 1.14 -10.13
CA HIS A 28 2.82 0.93 -11.49
C HIS A 28 2.21 -0.36 -12.05
N ASN A 29 1.46 -0.28 -13.17
CA ASN A 29 0.72 -1.42 -13.72
C ASN A 29 1.55 -2.71 -13.91
N LYS A 30 2.78 -2.61 -14.44
CA LYS A 30 3.66 -3.77 -14.62
C LYS A 30 4.22 -4.36 -13.32
N ARG A 31 4.11 -3.64 -12.19
CA ARG A 31 4.65 -4.06 -10.89
C ARG A 31 3.59 -4.78 -10.03
N LYS A 32 2.31 -4.72 -10.42
CA LYS A 32 1.21 -5.46 -9.77
C LYS A 32 1.39 -6.97 -9.80
N SER A 33 2.10 -7.46 -10.81
CA SER A 33 2.41 -8.89 -11.01
C SER A 33 3.91 -9.16 -10.91
N ILE A 34 4.66 -8.34 -10.17
CA ILE A 34 6.10 -8.56 -10.00
C ILE A 34 6.35 -9.91 -9.34
N SER A 35 7.39 -10.63 -9.76
CA SER A 35 7.76 -11.87 -9.08
C SER A 35 8.50 -11.58 -7.77
N LYS A 36 8.36 -12.48 -6.79
CA LYS A 36 9.06 -12.38 -5.50
C LYS A 36 10.57 -12.18 -5.66
N ARG A 37 11.20 -12.92 -6.59
CA ARG A 37 12.63 -12.79 -6.89
C ARG A 37 12.98 -11.38 -7.38
N GLN A 38 12.19 -10.84 -8.31
CA GLN A 38 12.43 -9.49 -8.84
C GLN A 38 12.22 -8.42 -7.77
N LEU A 39 11.22 -8.58 -6.90
CA LEU A 39 10.95 -7.65 -5.81
C LEU A 39 12.10 -7.61 -4.79
N ILE A 40 12.58 -8.78 -4.35
CA ILE A 40 13.74 -8.89 -3.46
C ILE A 40 14.95 -8.21 -4.08
N LEU A 41 15.25 -8.49 -5.35
CA LEU A 41 16.42 -7.94 -6.04
C LEU A 41 16.35 -6.41 -6.13
N ARG A 42 15.16 -5.85 -6.39
CA ARG A 42 14.96 -4.39 -6.40
C ARG A 42 15.13 -3.76 -5.02
N LEU A 43 14.66 -4.40 -3.96
CA LEU A 43 14.88 -3.93 -2.59
C LEU A 43 16.36 -3.98 -2.20
N GLU A 44 17.07 -5.06 -2.57
CA GLU A 44 18.51 -5.18 -2.34
C GLU A 44 19.30 -4.08 -3.05
N LEU A 45 18.94 -3.77 -4.32
CA LEU A 45 19.55 -2.66 -5.06
C LEU A 45 19.24 -1.30 -4.42
N LEU A 46 18.02 -1.06 -3.96
CA LEU A 46 17.64 0.18 -3.29
C LEU A 46 18.45 0.40 -2.00
N VAL A 47 18.59 -0.65 -1.19
CA VAL A 47 19.42 -0.62 0.03
C VAL A 47 20.86 -0.32 -0.32
N GLN A 48 21.42 -1.00 -1.32
CA GLN A 48 22.79 -0.76 -1.77
C GLN A 48 23.01 0.68 -2.25
N GLU A 49 22.10 1.21 -3.07
CA GLU A 49 22.18 2.60 -3.55
C GLU A 49 22.14 3.61 -2.39
N MET A 50 21.28 3.39 -1.40
CA MET A 50 21.20 4.26 -0.22
C MET A 50 22.47 4.19 0.65
N GLU A 51 23.08 3.01 0.79
CA GLU A 51 24.35 2.83 1.49
C GLU A 51 25.50 3.51 0.73
N GLU A 52 25.55 3.38 -0.61
CA GLU A 52 26.57 4.00 -1.47
C GLU A 52 26.48 5.53 -1.50
N LEU A 53 25.26 6.08 -1.39
CA LEU A 53 25.04 7.52 -1.33
C LEU A 53 25.31 8.11 0.07
N GLU A 54 25.74 7.31 1.04
CA GLU A 54 25.99 7.69 2.44
C GLU A 54 24.82 8.47 3.07
N ILE A 55 23.59 8.15 2.66
CA ILE A 55 22.41 8.80 3.22
C ILE A 55 22.23 8.25 4.64
N GLU A 56 22.23 9.11 5.65
CA GLU A 56 21.97 8.74 7.05
C GLU A 56 20.48 8.39 7.25
N ILE A 57 20.05 7.25 6.69
CA ILE A 57 18.73 6.68 6.93
C ILE A 57 18.86 5.31 7.58
N ASP A 58 17.88 4.97 8.40
CA ASP A 58 17.76 3.61 8.93
C ASP A 58 17.24 2.66 7.85
N LEU A 59 18.06 1.67 7.48
CA LEU A 59 17.75 0.66 6.48
C LEU A 59 17.21 -0.64 7.09
N THR A 60 16.98 -0.68 8.41
CA THR A 60 16.51 -1.87 9.13
C THR A 60 15.20 -2.40 8.54
N GLU A 61 14.23 -1.53 8.27
CA GLU A 61 12.92 -1.94 7.74
C GLU A 61 13.02 -2.62 6.36
N TYR A 62 13.91 -2.12 5.49
CA TYR A 62 14.20 -2.73 4.19
C TYR A 62 14.83 -4.10 4.34
N LYS A 63 15.83 -4.23 5.21
CA LYS A 63 16.54 -5.49 5.47
C LYS A 63 15.61 -6.54 6.09
N GLU A 64 14.74 -6.14 7.02
CA GLU A 64 13.72 -7.02 7.61
C GLU A 64 12.67 -7.44 6.58
N THR A 65 12.22 -6.53 5.73
CA THR A 65 11.27 -6.84 4.65
C THR A 65 11.86 -7.86 3.67
N ILE A 66 13.13 -7.70 3.26
CA ILE A 66 13.84 -8.68 2.43
C ILE A 66 13.90 -10.04 3.13
N ALA A 67 14.25 -10.08 4.42
CA ALA A 67 14.31 -11.31 5.19
C ALA A 67 12.93 -11.98 5.31
N HIS A 68 11.85 -11.19 5.46
CA HIS A 68 10.48 -11.68 5.47
C HIS A 68 10.11 -12.31 4.11
N LEU A 69 10.35 -11.61 3.00
CA LEU A 69 10.08 -12.13 1.65
C LEU A 69 10.83 -13.44 1.37
N LYS A 70 12.07 -13.58 1.86
CA LYS A 70 12.86 -14.82 1.75
C LYS A 70 12.26 -15.99 2.54
N LYS A 71 11.52 -15.72 3.63
CA LYS A 71 10.85 -16.73 4.47
C LYS A 71 9.51 -17.20 3.89
N ILE A 72 8.82 -16.38 3.11
CA ILE A 72 7.56 -16.77 2.45
C ILE A 72 7.85 -17.94 1.49
N LYS A 73 7.25 -19.10 1.73
CA LYS A 73 7.42 -20.29 0.88
C LYS A 73 6.25 -20.48 -0.07
N ALA A 74 5.04 -20.24 0.41
CA ALA A 74 3.83 -20.40 -0.38
C ALA A 74 3.68 -19.24 -1.37
N THR A 75 3.31 -19.57 -2.62
CA THR A 75 3.05 -18.54 -3.64
C THR A 75 1.81 -17.71 -3.29
N HIS A 76 0.82 -18.33 -2.64
CA HIS A 76 -0.40 -17.65 -2.24
C HIS A 76 -0.15 -16.55 -1.18
N GLU A 77 0.62 -16.84 -0.13
CA GLU A 77 1.00 -15.86 0.90
C GLU A 77 1.72 -14.65 0.29
N TYR A 78 2.59 -14.88 -0.70
CA TYR A 78 3.25 -13.79 -1.43
C TYR A 78 2.23 -12.95 -2.20
N ASN A 79 1.32 -13.59 -2.92
CA ASN A 79 0.30 -12.89 -3.71
C ASN A 79 -0.65 -12.09 -2.83
N GLU A 80 -1.03 -12.61 -1.65
CA GLU A 80 -1.86 -11.88 -0.68
C GLU A 80 -1.15 -10.62 -0.18
N LEU A 81 0.14 -10.72 0.15
CA LEU A 81 0.94 -9.56 0.57
C LEU A 81 1.01 -8.49 -0.53
N ILE A 82 1.20 -8.89 -1.79
CA ILE A 82 1.19 -7.93 -2.90
C ILE A 82 -0.20 -7.32 -3.08
N GLN A 83 -1.26 -8.12 -2.95
CA GLN A 83 -2.63 -7.63 -3.07
C GLN A 83 -2.96 -6.61 -1.97
N GLU A 84 -2.50 -6.82 -0.73
CA GLU A 84 -2.66 -5.87 0.38
C GLU A 84 -2.05 -4.49 0.05
N VAL A 85 -0.85 -4.48 -0.54
CA VAL A 85 -0.22 -3.23 -1.01
C VAL A 85 -1.02 -2.64 -2.16
N VAL A 86 -1.46 -3.44 -3.13
CA VAL A 86 -2.21 -2.93 -4.29
C VAL A 86 -3.55 -2.34 -3.89
N ASP A 87 -4.29 -2.99 -3.00
CA ASP A 87 -5.62 -2.55 -2.53
C ASP A 87 -5.55 -1.18 -1.83
N SER A 88 -4.40 -0.86 -1.22
CA SER A 88 -4.16 0.44 -0.56
C SER A 88 -4.11 1.63 -1.53
N TYR A 89 -3.83 1.40 -2.81
CA TYR A 89 -3.63 2.46 -3.82
C TYR A 89 -4.47 2.28 -5.09
N ASP A 90 -4.94 1.07 -5.36
CA ASP A 90 -5.81 0.73 -6.48
C ASP A 90 -6.82 -0.35 -6.05
N PRO A 91 -7.80 0.02 -5.20
CA PRO A 91 -8.79 -0.92 -4.64
C PRO A 91 -9.72 -1.53 -5.70
N ASP A 92 -9.69 -1.04 -6.94
CA ASP A 92 -10.53 -1.55 -8.04
C ASP A 92 -9.78 -2.60 -8.90
N PHE A 93 -8.51 -2.89 -8.59
CA PHE A 93 -7.67 -3.87 -9.28
C PHE A 93 -7.99 -5.32 -8.86
N GLY A 94 -8.13 -6.22 -9.84
CA GLY A 94 -8.45 -7.63 -9.57
C GLY A 94 -9.88 -7.91 -9.08
N VAL A 95 -10.69 -6.87 -8.91
CA VAL A 95 -12.08 -6.97 -8.48
C VAL A 95 -12.96 -7.42 -9.65
N THR A 96 -13.60 -8.59 -9.50
CA THR A 96 -14.67 -9.07 -10.39
C THR A 96 -15.87 -8.11 -10.37
N ILE A 97 -16.68 -8.11 -11.45
CA ILE A 97 -17.78 -7.15 -11.63
C ILE A 97 -18.73 -7.09 -10.41
N GLU A 98 -18.96 -8.22 -9.75
CA GLU A 98 -19.81 -8.34 -8.55
C GLU A 98 -19.23 -7.54 -7.36
N ARG A 99 -17.95 -7.74 -7.04
CA ARG A 99 -17.28 -7.07 -5.92
C ARG A 99 -17.03 -5.57 -6.20
N LYS A 100 -16.94 -5.16 -7.48
CA LYS A 100 -16.89 -3.72 -7.86
C LYS A 100 -18.18 -3.00 -7.52
N ASN A 101 -19.31 -3.68 -7.64
CA ASN A 101 -20.61 -3.10 -7.27
C ASN A 101 -20.73 -2.95 -5.76
N GLU A 102 -20.26 -3.93 -4.98
CA GLU A 102 -20.20 -3.83 -3.51
C GLU A 102 -19.31 -2.68 -3.04
N LEU A 103 -18.11 -2.53 -3.60
CA LEU A 103 -17.20 -1.43 -3.28
C LEU A 103 -17.77 -0.06 -3.64
N LYS A 104 -18.51 0.06 -4.76
CA LYS A 104 -19.24 1.28 -5.11
C LYS A 104 -20.31 1.62 -4.08
N ILE A 105 -21.09 0.62 -3.64
CA ILE A 105 -22.12 0.81 -2.62
C ILE A 105 -21.49 1.29 -1.31
N VAL A 106 -20.39 0.67 -0.86
CA VAL A 106 -19.68 1.07 0.36
C VAL A 106 -19.12 2.49 0.26
N LYS A 107 -18.48 2.85 -0.88
CA LYS A 107 -17.96 4.22 -1.13
C LYS A 107 -19.09 5.26 -1.14
N GLU A 108 -20.25 4.93 -1.70
CA GLU A 108 -21.42 5.82 -1.67
C GLU A 108 -22.01 5.98 -0.27
N MET A 109 -22.04 4.91 0.53
CA MET A 109 -22.51 4.96 1.92
C MET A 109 -21.58 5.80 2.80
N THR A 110 -20.26 5.58 2.74
CA THR A 110 -19.28 6.38 3.50
C THR A 110 -19.32 7.86 3.11
N LYS A 111 -19.43 8.16 1.81
CA LYS A 111 -19.55 9.55 1.34
C LYS A 111 -20.82 10.23 1.85
N LYS A 112 -21.95 9.51 1.95
CA LYS A 112 -23.20 10.04 2.52
C LYS A 112 -23.07 10.30 4.03
N GLU A 113 -22.44 9.38 4.77
CA GLU A 113 -22.19 9.54 6.21
C GLU A 113 -21.27 10.73 6.53
N GLU A 114 -20.25 10.97 5.71
CA GLU A 114 -19.37 12.15 5.82
C GLU A 114 -20.12 13.46 5.59
N ILE A 115 -20.99 13.51 4.58
CA ILE A 115 -21.80 14.69 4.26
C ILE A 115 -22.78 14.98 5.42
N GLU A 116 -23.47 13.96 5.92
CA GLU A 116 -24.42 14.12 7.03
C GLU A 116 -23.72 14.55 8.33
N SER A 117 -22.50 14.05 8.57
CA SER A 117 -21.68 14.44 9.71
C SER A 117 -21.20 15.90 9.61
N GLN A 118 -20.85 16.37 8.41
CA GLN A 118 -20.45 17.75 8.17
C GLN A 118 -21.63 18.73 8.31
N GLU A 119 -22.83 18.36 7.86
CA GLU A 119 -24.04 19.18 8.04
C GLU A 119 -24.42 19.30 9.51
N LYS A 120 -24.37 18.19 10.27
CA LYS A 120 -24.61 18.21 11.72
C LYS A 120 -23.61 19.06 12.49
N GLN A 121 -22.35 19.13 12.06
CA GLN A 121 -21.34 20.00 12.68
C GLN A 121 -21.52 21.48 12.31
N LYS A 122 -21.92 21.79 11.06
CA LYS A 122 -22.21 23.18 10.64
C LYS A 122 -23.44 23.74 11.35
N SER A 123 -24.52 22.96 11.46
CA SER A 123 -25.75 23.36 12.15
C SER A 123 -25.57 23.60 13.66
N LYS A 124 -24.57 22.97 14.30
CA LYS A 124 -24.23 23.22 15.72
C LYS A 124 -23.39 24.46 15.95
N ARG A 125 -22.62 24.92 14.93
CA ARG A 125 -21.77 26.12 15.04
C ARG A 125 -22.49 27.42 14.67
N SER A 126 -23.63 27.36 13.97
CA SER A 126 -24.44 28.52 13.59
C SER A 126 -25.48 28.94 14.64
N SER A 127 -25.54 28.26 15.77
CA SER A 127 -26.55 28.47 16.84
C SER A 127 -25.96 29.08 18.12
N VAL A 128 -24.81 29.76 18.02
CA VAL A 128 -24.15 30.50 19.11
C VAL A 128 -24.13 31.98 18.77
#